data_AF-A0A381XML5-F1
#
_entry.id   AF-A0A381XML5-F1
#
_cell.length_a   1.000
_cell.length_b   1.000
_cell.length_c   1.000
_cell.angle_alpha   90.00
_cell.angle_beta   90.00
_cell.angle_gamma   90.00
#
_symmetry.space_group_name_H-M   'P 1'
#
loop_
_entity.id
_entity.type
_entity.pdbx_description
1 polymer ?
#
loop_
_entity_poly.entity_id
_entity_poly.type
_entity_poly.pdbx_seq_one_letter_code
_entity_poly.pdbx_strand_id
1 'polypeptide(L)'
;MNSLAFRHLLCVTFSLSVVVYPEAAEPPTIANVQGGLVVQLGAAELNTAARLSHTGRYIIHVLDTDAATVKKARESLKADGVYGLAFAETLTDPTHLPYTENLVNVVVVHSLGNTPLTELLRVLTPRGTLLASPRSGLNATKLKGGGFVSISRQDDGTYIARKPWPKNMDTWSHTRHGASGNAVSLDTAVGPPKRVRWVAAAMSEVEGLVTDDGRNFYGGVLARDSFNGLRLWHQDLTKGELNDPAFNLPRLSPSRSRPIASGKFLFAVVKGKLVALNSAT
;
A
#
# COMPACT_ATOMS: atom_id res chain seq x y z
N MET A 1 84.15 12.90 -9.79
CA MET A 1 83.49 13.60 -10.91
C MET A 1 82.13 12.94 -11.14
N ASN A 2 81.07 13.69 -10.84
CA ASN A 2 79.63 13.53 -11.10
C ASN A 2 79.02 12.11 -11.27
N SER A 3 78.23 11.69 -10.28
CA SER A 3 77.13 10.73 -10.50
C SER A 3 75.84 11.36 -9.96
N LEU A 4 74.90 11.65 -10.87
CA LEU A 4 73.59 12.22 -10.60
C LEU A 4 72.65 11.16 -10.00
N ALA A 5 72.09 11.44 -8.82
CA ALA A 5 70.98 10.66 -8.26
C ALA A 5 69.66 11.09 -8.92
N PHE A 6 69.11 10.26 -9.79
CA PHE A 6 67.77 10.43 -10.33
C PHE A 6 66.72 10.03 -9.27
N ARG A 7 65.98 11.00 -8.74
CA ARG A 7 64.73 10.75 -7.99
C ARG A 7 63.58 10.72 -8.98
N HIS A 8 63.00 9.55 -9.24
CA HIS A 8 61.73 9.45 -9.95
C HIS A 8 60.57 9.77 -9.01
N LEU A 9 59.91 10.90 -9.24
CA LEU A 9 58.65 11.26 -8.60
C LEU A 9 57.53 10.55 -9.35
N LEU A 10 57.00 9.47 -8.79
CA LEU A 10 55.84 8.76 -9.34
C LEU A 10 54.58 9.57 -9.01
N CYS A 11 54.06 10.32 -9.98
CA CYS A 11 52.81 11.07 -9.84
C CYS A 11 51.63 10.12 -10.15
N VAL A 12 50.98 9.60 -9.12
CA VAL A 12 49.77 8.78 -9.26
C VAL A 12 48.57 9.71 -9.40
N THR A 13 48.08 9.87 -10.63
CA THR A 13 46.83 10.59 -10.90
C THR A 13 45.64 9.69 -10.54
N PHE A 14 45.00 9.95 -9.40
CA PHE A 14 43.69 9.38 -9.07
C PHE A 14 42.61 10.10 -9.89
N SER A 15 42.17 9.49 -10.98
CA SER A 15 40.94 9.90 -11.67
C SER A 15 39.74 9.48 -10.82
N LEU A 16 39.10 10.44 -10.13
CA LEU A 16 37.77 10.24 -9.55
C LEU A 16 36.75 10.12 -10.69
N SER A 17 36.49 8.89 -11.11
CA SER A 17 35.30 8.58 -11.91
C SER A 17 34.08 8.77 -11.01
N VAL A 18 33.24 9.75 -11.34
CA VAL A 18 31.91 9.88 -10.72
C VAL A 18 31.13 8.64 -11.10
N VAL A 19 30.96 7.72 -10.14
CA VAL A 19 30.02 6.61 -10.28
C VAL A 19 28.62 7.20 -10.16
N VAL A 20 28.02 7.51 -11.31
CA VAL A 20 26.58 7.81 -11.38
C VAL A 20 25.87 6.47 -11.23
N TYR A 21 25.41 6.18 -10.02
CA TYR A 21 24.48 5.08 -9.82
C TYR A 21 23.17 5.47 -10.56
N PRO A 22 22.68 4.65 -11.51
CA PRO A 22 21.37 4.91 -12.08
C PRO A 22 20.36 4.91 -10.93
N GLU A 23 19.58 5.99 -10.84
CA GLU A 23 18.41 6.04 -9.96
C GLU A 23 17.54 4.84 -10.30
N ALA A 24 17.32 3.95 -9.34
CA ALA A 24 16.51 2.77 -9.56
C ALA A 24 15.13 3.23 -10.00
N ALA A 25 14.67 2.76 -11.17
CA ALA A 25 13.35 3.12 -11.69
C ALA A 25 12.27 2.89 -10.62
N GLU A 26 11.37 3.85 -10.44
CA GLU A 26 10.28 3.69 -9.49
C GLU A 26 9.49 2.41 -9.81
N PRO A 27 9.23 1.56 -8.80
CA PRO A 27 8.51 0.32 -9.02
C PRO A 27 7.11 0.61 -9.56
N PRO A 28 6.56 -0.23 -10.44
CA PRO A 28 5.25 0.01 -11.04
C PRO A 28 4.16 0.09 -9.96
N THR A 29 3.26 1.05 -10.15
CA THR A 29 2.11 1.29 -9.26
C THR A 29 0.80 1.13 -10.02
N ILE A 30 -0.31 1.09 -9.27
CA ILE A 30 -1.66 1.05 -9.83
C ILE A 30 -2.48 2.21 -9.26
N ALA A 31 -2.81 3.18 -10.11
CA ALA A 31 -3.54 4.40 -9.72
C ALA A 31 -2.95 5.11 -8.47
N ASN A 32 -1.62 5.24 -8.44
CA ASN A 32 -0.83 5.80 -7.33
C ASN A 32 -0.94 5.05 -5.99
N VAL A 33 -1.51 3.84 -6.00
CA VAL A 33 -1.42 2.92 -4.86
C VAL A 33 -0.11 2.16 -4.97
N GLN A 34 0.65 2.10 -3.88
CA GLN A 34 2.05 1.66 -3.83
C GLN A 34 2.22 0.17 -3.46
N GLY A 35 1.14 -0.44 -2.95
CA GLY A 35 1.09 -1.82 -2.46
C GLY A 35 -0.27 -2.11 -1.82
N GLY A 36 -0.50 -3.37 -1.46
CA GLY A 36 -1.71 -3.80 -0.75
C GLY A 36 -2.50 -4.91 -1.46
N LEU A 37 -3.76 -5.07 -1.07
CA LEU A 37 -4.65 -6.08 -1.64
C LEU A 37 -5.39 -5.52 -2.86
N VAL A 38 -5.22 -6.18 -4.00
CA VAL A 38 -5.93 -5.88 -5.25
C VAL A 38 -6.88 -7.02 -5.56
N VAL A 39 -8.11 -6.68 -5.92
CA VAL A 39 -9.09 -7.64 -6.44
C VAL A 39 -9.42 -7.27 -7.87
N GLN A 40 -9.30 -8.23 -8.78
CA GLN A 40 -9.64 -8.05 -10.19
C GLN A 40 -10.87 -8.86 -10.54
N LEU A 41 -11.88 -8.22 -11.13
CA LEU A 41 -13.07 -8.88 -11.69
C LEU A 41 -12.89 -9.05 -13.21
N GLY A 42 -12.85 -10.29 -13.64
CA GLY A 42 -12.52 -10.71 -15.01
C GLY A 42 -11.08 -11.22 -15.12
N ALA A 43 -10.90 -12.47 -15.55
CA ALA A 43 -9.61 -13.17 -15.61
C ALA A 43 -9.02 -13.29 -17.03
N ALA A 44 -9.66 -12.68 -18.03
CA ALA A 44 -9.18 -12.72 -19.42
C ALA A 44 -7.88 -11.94 -19.66
N GLU A 45 -7.57 -10.93 -18.84
CA GLU A 45 -6.39 -10.07 -18.98
C GLU A 45 -5.60 -10.02 -17.68
N LEU A 46 -4.32 -10.41 -17.70
CA LEU A 46 -3.52 -10.60 -16.49
C LEU A 46 -2.26 -9.74 -16.43
N ASN A 47 -2.00 -8.92 -17.46
CA ASN A 47 -0.78 -8.12 -17.57
C ASN A 47 -0.54 -7.23 -16.34
N THR A 48 -1.60 -6.58 -15.85
CA THR A 48 -1.54 -5.74 -14.65
C THR A 48 -1.25 -6.58 -13.40
N ALA A 49 -1.91 -7.72 -13.25
CA ALA A 49 -1.69 -8.62 -12.12
C ALA A 49 -0.24 -9.14 -12.11
N ALA A 50 0.23 -9.73 -13.21
CA ALA A 50 1.59 -10.24 -13.32
C ALA A 50 2.65 -9.16 -13.06
N ARG A 51 2.53 -8.00 -13.73
CA ARG A 51 3.47 -6.88 -13.58
C ARG A 51 3.58 -6.39 -12.14
N LEU A 52 2.45 -6.22 -11.46
CA LEU A 52 2.44 -5.72 -10.08
C LEU A 52 2.94 -6.78 -9.08
N SER A 53 2.63 -8.06 -9.30
CA SER A 53 3.11 -9.14 -8.45
C SER A 53 4.64 -9.25 -8.42
N HIS A 54 5.34 -8.96 -9.51
CA HIS A 54 6.82 -8.95 -9.52
C HIS A 54 7.44 -7.92 -8.56
N THR A 55 6.70 -6.91 -8.10
CA THR A 55 7.20 -5.96 -7.10
C THR A 55 7.27 -6.54 -5.69
N GLY A 56 6.54 -7.63 -5.42
CA GLY A 56 6.35 -8.17 -4.07
C GLY A 56 5.50 -7.30 -3.14
N ARG A 57 4.96 -6.18 -3.62
CA ARG A 57 4.19 -5.21 -2.82
C ARG A 57 2.68 -5.43 -2.87
N TYR A 58 2.20 -6.28 -3.77
CA TYR A 58 0.78 -6.53 -3.98
C TYR A 58 0.45 -8.00 -3.80
N ILE A 59 -0.70 -8.24 -3.17
CA ILE A 59 -1.41 -9.52 -3.23
C ILE A 59 -2.61 -9.30 -4.14
N ILE A 60 -2.77 -10.13 -5.16
CA ILE A 60 -3.74 -9.92 -6.23
C ILE A 60 -4.62 -11.14 -6.36
N HIS A 61 -5.91 -10.96 -6.10
CA HIS A 61 -6.92 -12.00 -6.27
C HIS A 61 -7.75 -11.67 -7.52
N VAL A 62 -7.60 -12.50 -8.55
CA VAL A 62 -8.38 -12.44 -9.78
C VAL A 62 -9.61 -13.34 -9.65
N LEU A 63 -10.79 -12.79 -9.91
CA LEU A 63 -12.07 -13.47 -9.80
C LEU A 63 -12.77 -13.46 -11.16
N ASP A 64 -13.26 -14.62 -11.59
CA ASP A 64 -14.08 -14.74 -12.79
C ASP A 64 -15.16 -15.81 -12.61
N THR A 65 -16.33 -15.61 -13.19
CA THR A 65 -17.43 -16.58 -13.14
C THR A 65 -17.19 -17.78 -14.05
N ASP A 66 -16.40 -17.64 -15.12
CA ASP A 66 -16.07 -18.72 -16.05
C ASP A 66 -14.88 -19.55 -15.56
N ALA A 67 -15.16 -20.78 -15.14
CA ALA A 67 -14.15 -21.73 -14.66
C ALA A 67 -13.08 -22.06 -15.72
N ALA A 68 -13.41 -22.03 -17.02
CA ALA A 68 -12.44 -22.29 -18.07
C ALA A 68 -11.43 -21.13 -18.18
N THR A 69 -11.90 -19.89 -18.13
CA THR A 69 -11.05 -18.69 -18.07
C THR A 69 -10.18 -18.68 -16.80
N VAL A 70 -10.74 -19.02 -15.64
CA VAL A 70 -9.96 -19.13 -14.39
C VAL A 70 -8.85 -20.18 -14.52
N LYS A 71 -9.13 -21.34 -15.12
CA LYS A 71 -8.11 -22.38 -15.33
C LYS A 71 -6.93 -21.85 -16.16
N LYS A 72 -7.23 -21.19 -17.29
CA LYS A 72 -6.20 -20.56 -18.14
C LYS A 72 -5.41 -19.49 -17.39
N ALA A 73 -6.10 -18.67 -16.59
CA ALA A 73 -5.44 -17.65 -15.79
C ALA A 73 -4.48 -18.24 -14.76
N ARG A 74 -4.86 -19.33 -14.08
CA ARG A 74 -3.98 -20.05 -13.16
C ARG A 74 -2.74 -20.61 -13.87
N GLU A 75 -2.91 -21.16 -15.07
CA GLU A 75 -1.80 -21.68 -15.88
C GLU A 75 -0.84 -20.56 -16.28
N SER A 76 -1.35 -19.41 -16.74
CA SER A 76 -0.54 -18.23 -17.08
C SER A 76 0.23 -17.69 -15.88
N LEU A 77 -0.44 -17.45 -14.74
CA LEU A 77 0.20 -16.92 -13.53
C LEU A 77 1.29 -17.86 -12.98
N LYS A 78 1.15 -19.17 -13.18
CA LYS A 78 2.19 -20.16 -12.84
C LYS A 78 3.36 -20.09 -13.82
N ALA A 79 3.10 -20.02 -15.12
CA ALA A 79 4.13 -19.89 -16.14
C ALA A 79 4.96 -18.60 -15.95
N ASP A 80 4.30 -17.51 -15.52
CA ASP A 80 4.94 -16.22 -15.22
C ASP A 80 5.68 -16.21 -13.87
N GLY A 81 5.60 -17.28 -13.07
CA GLY A 81 6.30 -17.40 -11.79
C GLY A 81 5.76 -16.49 -10.66
N VAL A 82 4.56 -15.92 -10.83
CA VAL A 82 3.94 -14.99 -9.87
C VAL A 82 2.83 -15.63 -9.03
N TYR A 83 2.50 -16.90 -9.30
CA TYR A 83 1.44 -17.61 -8.59
C TYR A 83 1.69 -17.63 -7.08
N GLY A 84 0.70 -17.17 -6.30
CA GLY A 84 0.80 -16.98 -4.85
C GLY A 84 0.76 -15.50 -4.46
N LEU A 85 1.49 -14.64 -5.18
CA LEU A 85 1.31 -13.19 -5.11
C LEU A 85 0.14 -12.73 -5.99
N ALA A 86 -0.05 -13.37 -7.14
CA ALA A 86 -1.30 -13.34 -7.89
C ALA A 86 -1.91 -14.74 -7.92
N PHE A 87 -3.22 -14.83 -7.77
CA PHE A 87 -3.95 -16.08 -7.91
C PHE A 87 -5.35 -15.81 -8.45
N ALA A 88 -5.94 -16.83 -9.07
CA ALA A 88 -7.27 -16.73 -9.67
C ALA A 88 -8.24 -17.75 -9.06
N GLU A 89 -9.49 -17.36 -8.82
CA GLU A 89 -10.56 -18.24 -8.33
C GLU A 89 -11.87 -18.03 -9.07
N THR A 90 -12.68 -19.10 -9.13
CA THR A 90 -14.03 -19.03 -9.68
C THR A 90 -14.95 -18.31 -8.72
N LEU A 91 -15.55 -17.22 -9.18
CA LEU A 91 -16.53 -16.45 -8.41
C LEU A 91 -17.90 -17.13 -8.53
N THR A 92 -18.33 -17.79 -7.46
CA THR A 92 -19.61 -18.53 -7.42
C THR A 92 -20.81 -17.62 -7.14
N ASP A 93 -20.63 -16.60 -6.29
CA ASP A 93 -21.63 -15.58 -6.01
C ASP A 93 -21.11 -14.20 -6.42
N PRO A 94 -21.43 -13.72 -7.64
CA PRO A 94 -21.03 -12.40 -8.07
C PRO A 94 -21.73 -11.28 -7.31
N THR A 95 -22.85 -11.55 -6.63
CA THR A 95 -23.59 -10.52 -5.88
C THR A 95 -22.97 -10.23 -4.51
N HIS A 96 -22.15 -11.15 -4.00
CA HIS A 96 -21.45 -11.02 -2.72
C HIS A 96 -20.01 -11.55 -2.82
N LEU A 97 -19.05 -10.64 -2.92
CA LEU A 97 -17.64 -10.96 -3.00
C LEU A 97 -17.14 -11.56 -1.66
N PRO A 98 -16.16 -12.49 -1.71
CA PRO A 98 -15.68 -13.24 -0.53
C PRO A 98 -14.75 -12.43 0.37
N TYR A 99 -15.07 -11.17 0.64
CA TYR A 99 -14.30 -10.27 1.49
C TYR A 99 -15.18 -9.61 2.54
N THR A 100 -14.58 -9.22 3.66
CA THR A 100 -15.22 -8.34 4.64
C THR A 100 -15.27 -6.89 4.12
N GLU A 101 -16.06 -6.03 4.76
CA GLU A 101 -16.05 -4.61 4.39
C GLU A 101 -14.73 -3.93 4.73
N ASN A 102 -14.36 -2.93 3.91
CA ASN A 102 -13.14 -2.16 4.08
C ASN A 102 -11.89 -3.06 4.12
N LEU A 103 -11.63 -3.89 3.11
CA LEU A 103 -10.47 -4.79 3.09
C LEU A 103 -9.56 -4.56 1.87
N VAL A 104 -10.16 -4.29 0.72
CA VAL A 104 -9.49 -4.25 -0.58
C VAL A 104 -8.99 -2.83 -0.87
N ASN A 105 -7.71 -2.67 -1.21
CA ASN A 105 -7.13 -1.36 -1.54
C ASN A 105 -7.53 -0.90 -2.95
N VAL A 106 -7.55 -1.83 -3.91
CA VAL A 106 -7.90 -1.57 -5.30
C VAL A 106 -8.80 -2.66 -5.85
N VAL A 107 -9.91 -2.26 -6.47
CA VAL A 107 -10.74 -3.14 -7.29
C VAL A 107 -10.55 -2.76 -8.75
N VAL A 108 -10.10 -3.72 -9.57
CA VAL A 108 -10.00 -3.59 -11.02
C VAL A 108 -11.17 -4.32 -11.65
N VAL A 109 -11.98 -3.63 -12.44
CA VAL A 109 -13.18 -4.17 -13.09
C VAL A 109 -12.93 -4.25 -14.59
N HIS A 110 -12.52 -5.43 -15.07
CA HIS A 110 -12.53 -5.73 -16.51
C HIS A 110 -13.94 -6.12 -16.95
N SER A 111 -14.61 -6.97 -16.17
CA SER A 111 -16.01 -7.35 -16.35
C SER A 111 -16.76 -7.20 -15.02
N LEU A 112 -17.85 -6.45 -15.02
CA LEU A 112 -18.67 -6.24 -13.82
C LEU A 112 -19.56 -7.45 -13.51
N GLY A 113 -20.01 -8.17 -14.55
CA GLY A 113 -21.02 -9.22 -14.41
C GLY A 113 -22.24 -8.74 -13.63
N ASN A 114 -22.65 -9.54 -12.64
CA ASN A 114 -23.78 -9.24 -11.75
C ASN A 114 -23.35 -8.59 -10.41
N THR A 115 -22.10 -8.15 -10.27
CA THR A 115 -21.61 -7.57 -9.02
C THR A 115 -22.15 -6.14 -8.84
N PRO A 116 -22.91 -5.85 -7.77
CA PRO A 116 -23.47 -4.52 -7.59
C PRO A 116 -22.41 -3.52 -7.14
N LEU A 117 -22.58 -2.24 -7.49
CA LEU A 117 -21.64 -1.18 -7.10
C LEU A 117 -21.55 -0.99 -5.58
N THR A 118 -22.63 -1.27 -4.85
CA THR A 118 -22.67 -1.25 -3.38
C THR A 118 -21.74 -2.31 -2.79
N GLU A 119 -21.57 -3.44 -3.46
CA GLU A 119 -20.66 -4.51 -3.06
C GLU A 119 -19.20 -4.12 -3.30
N LEU A 120 -18.90 -3.50 -4.45
CA LEU A 120 -17.57 -2.94 -4.71
C LEU A 120 -17.19 -1.87 -3.67
N LEU A 121 -18.14 -0.98 -3.33
CA LEU A 121 -17.95 -0.03 -2.25
C LEU A 121 -17.77 -0.72 -0.90
N ARG A 122 -18.54 -1.77 -0.59
CA ARG A 122 -18.44 -2.49 0.68
C ARG A 122 -17.02 -3.00 0.89
N VAL A 123 -16.47 -3.72 -0.08
CA VAL A 123 -15.16 -4.38 0.06
C VAL A 123 -13.98 -3.40 0.01
N LEU A 124 -14.10 -2.28 -0.70
CA LEU A 124 -13.02 -1.29 -0.77
C LEU A 124 -12.75 -0.68 0.61
N THR A 125 -11.47 -0.51 0.95
CA THR A 125 -11.04 0.33 2.09
C THR A 125 -11.49 1.78 1.88
N PRO A 126 -11.73 2.56 2.94
CA PRO A 126 -11.87 4.01 2.83
C PRO A 126 -10.76 4.63 1.98
N ARG A 127 -11.11 5.50 1.02
CA ARG A 127 -10.19 6.04 -0.01
C ARG A 127 -9.57 5.01 -0.97
N GLY A 128 -9.96 3.74 -0.86
CA GLY A 128 -9.65 2.69 -1.82
C GLY A 128 -10.11 3.03 -3.23
N THR A 129 -9.45 2.43 -4.22
CA THR A 129 -9.59 2.79 -5.63
C THR A 129 -10.38 1.77 -6.39
N LEU A 130 -11.31 2.23 -7.22
CA LEU A 130 -11.89 1.44 -8.28
C LEU A 130 -11.29 1.87 -9.62
N LEU A 131 -10.82 0.90 -10.41
CA LEU A 131 -10.44 1.06 -11.81
C LEU A 131 -11.41 0.29 -12.67
N ALA A 132 -12.22 0.98 -13.46
CA ALA A 132 -13.19 0.38 -14.36
C ALA A 132 -12.69 0.48 -15.79
N SER A 133 -12.42 -0.67 -16.41
CA SER A 133 -12.02 -0.72 -17.81
C SER A 133 -13.11 -0.15 -18.73
N PRO A 134 -12.78 0.32 -19.95
CA PRO A 134 -13.79 0.78 -20.91
C PRO A 134 -14.87 -0.25 -21.23
N ARG A 135 -14.54 -1.55 -21.10
CA ARG A 135 -15.43 -2.69 -21.38
C ARG A 135 -16.29 -3.11 -20.19
N SER A 136 -16.05 -2.55 -19.00
CA SER A 136 -16.78 -2.90 -17.77
C SER A 136 -18.26 -2.53 -17.79
N GLY A 137 -18.68 -1.66 -18.71
CA GLY A 137 -20.04 -1.09 -18.75
C GLY A 137 -20.31 -0.03 -17.67
N LEU A 138 -19.29 0.36 -16.89
CA LEU A 138 -19.35 1.44 -15.92
C LEU A 138 -19.01 2.79 -16.58
N ASN A 139 -19.62 3.84 -16.06
CA ASN A 139 -19.39 5.22 -16.47
C ASN A 139 -19.50 6.15 -15.26
N ALA A 140 -19.15 7.43 -15.44
CA ALA A 140 -19.16 8.40 -14.35
C ALA A 140 -20.52 8.53 -13.64
N THR A 141 -21.63 8.49 -14.38
CA THR A 141 -22.98 8.58 -13.80
C THR A 141 -23.31 7.38 -12.92
N LYS A 142 -23.04 6.16 -13.39
CA LYS A 142 -23.24 4.93 -12.60
C LYS A 142 -22.37 4.93 -11.36
N LEU A 143 -21.09 5.31 -11.48
CA LEU A 143 -20.16 5.38 -10.35
C LEU A 143 -20.61 6.39 -9.30
N LYS A 144 -21.04 7.58 -9.72
CA LYS A 144 -21.58 8.60 -8.81
C LYS A 144 -22.87 8.13 -8.13
N GLY A 145 -23.79 7.54 -8.89
CA GLY A 145 -25.03 6.96 -8.36
C GLY A 145 -24.78 5.78 -7.40
N GLY A 146 -23.68 5.05 -7.61
CA GLY A 146 -23.22 4.00 -6.71
C GLY A 146 -22.58 4.50 -5.41
N GLY A 147 -22.33 5.81 -5.25
CA GLY A 147 -21.75 6.40 -4.04
C GLY A 147 -20.23 6.62 -4.09
N PHE A 148 -19.59 6.45 -5.26
CA PHE A 148 -18.18 6.77 -5.44
C PHE A 148 -17.93 8.28 -5.57
N VAL A 149 -16.73 8.70 -5.18
CA VAL A 149 -16.25 10.09 -5.25
C VAL A 149 -14.95 10.18 -6.06
N SER A 150 -14.48 11.40 -6.34
CA SER A 150 -13.22 11.66 -7.06
C SER A 150 -13.11 10.90 -8.38
N ILE A 151 -14.17 10.95 -9.19
CA ILE A 151 -14.27 10.21 -10.44
C ILE A 151 -13.49 10.95 -11.53
N SER A 152 -12.56 10.26 -12.18
CA SER A 152 -11.82 10.75 -13.34
C SER A 152 -11.77 9.68 -14.43
N ARG A 153 -11.35 10.06 -15.63
CA ARG A 153 -11.18 9.16 -16.76
C ARG A 153 -9.77 9.35 -17.33
N GLN A 154 -9.08 8.24 -17.57
CA GLN A 154 -7.78 8.22 -18.25
C GLN A 154 -7.96 8.26 -19.77
N ASP A 155 -6.87 8.55 -20.49
CA ASP A 155 -6.86 8.66 -21.95
C ASP A 155 -7.20 7.33 -22.64
N ASP A 156 -6.85 6.19 -22.03
CA ASP A 156 -7.21 4.85 -22.48
C ASP A 156 -8.70 4.51 -22.28
N GLY A 157 -9.47 5.45 -21.71
CA GLY A 157 -10.88 5.34 -21.41
C GLY A 157 -11.22 4.72 -20.06
N THR A 158 -10.23 4.26 -19.29
CA THR A 158 -10.41 3.68 -17.94
C THR A 158 -10.95 4.74 -16.98
N TYR A 159 -12.00 4.41 -16.24
CA TYR A 159 -12.50 5.26 -15.15
C TYR A 159 -11.78 4.94 -13.84
N ILE A 160 -11.38 5.99 -13.13
CA ILE A 160 -10.88 5.90 -11.76
C ILE A 160 -11.94 6.49 -10.84
N ALA A 161 -12.25 5.83 -9.74
CA ALA A 161 -13.12 6.35 -8.70
C ALA A 161 -12.63 5.93 -7.32
N ARG A 162 -13.09 6.63 -6.27
CA ARG A 162 -12.65 6.39 -4.89
C ARG A 162 -13.84 6.14 -3.97
N LYS A 163 -13.66 5.27 -2.99
CA LYS A 163 -14.58 5.15 -1.85
C LYS A 163 -14.42 6.39 -0.94
N PRO A 164 -15.51 7.07 -0.53
CA PRO A 164 -15.40 8.18 0.40
C PRO A 164 -14.89 7.74 1.77
N TRP A 165 -14.26 8.68 2.49
CA TRP A 165 -13.94 8.46 3.90
C TRP A 165 -15.21 8.47 4.76
N PRO A 166 -15.43 7.51 5.67
CA PRO A 166 -16.59 7.51 6.56
C PRO A 166 -16.61 8.75 7.45
N LYS A 167 -17.76 9.44 7.53
CA LYS A 167 -17.91 10.68 8.33
C LYS A 167 -17.84 10.42 9.84
N ASN A 168 -18.05 9.18 10.26
CA ASN A 168 -18.05 8.74 11.65
C ASN A 168 -16.70 8.15 12.11
N MET A 169 -15.67 8.18 11.25
CA MET A 169 -14.34 7.66 11.56
C MET A 169 -13.35 8.80 11.70
N ASP A 170 -12.70 8.86 12.85
CA ASP A 170 -11.78 9.94 13.23
C ASP A 170 -10.32 9.60 12.85
N THR A 171 -9.42 10.55 13.10
CA THR A 171 -7.97 10.40 12.96
C THR A 171 -7.29 10.46 14.32
N TRP A 172 -6.08 9.90 14.44
CA TRP A 172 -5.29 9.89 15.68
C TRP A 172 -3.81 10.18 15.34
N SER A 173 -3.58 11.40 14.84
CA SER A 173 -2.28 11.86 14.32
C SER A 173 -1.16 11.89 15.36
N HIS A 174 -1.51 12.03 16.64
CA HIS A 174 -0.57 12.14 17.76
C HIS A 174 -0.84 11.04 18.79
N THR A 175 0.13 10.75 19.66
CA THR A 175 -0.05 9.76 20.73
C THR A 175 -1.20 10.09 21.69
N ARG A 176 -1.57 11.37 21.79
CA ARG A 176 -2.76 11.85 22.51
C ARG A 176 -3.76 12.50 21.55
N HIS A 177 -4.18 11.73 20.55
CA HIS A 177 -5.16 12.09 19.51
C HIS A 177 -4.68 13.17 18.53
N GLY A 178 -4.52 14.41 18.99
CA GLY A 178 -4.18 15.56 18.17
C GLY A 178 -3.28 16.57 18.88
N ALA A 179 -3.06 17.72 18.25
CA ALA A 179 -2.15 18.76 18.74
C ALA A 179 -2.57 19.39 20.10
N SER A 180 -3.85 19.26 20.48
CA SER A 180 -4.35 19.69 21.79
C SER A 180 -3.94 18.77 22.95
N GLY A 181 -3.43 17.57 22.65
CA GLY A 181 -3.03 16.59 23.65
C GLY A 181 -4.19 15.97 24.44
N ASN A 182 -5.43 16.13 23.98
CA ASN A 182 -6.61 15.54 24.59
C ASN A 182 -6.84 14.12 24.06
N ALA A 183 -6.69 13.10 24.89
CA ALA A 183 -6.78 11.69 24.47
C ALA A 183 -8.23 11.20 24.28
N VAL A 184 -9.04 11.93 23.50
CA VAL A 184 -10.44 11.61 23.22
C VAL A 184 -10.67 11.69 21.72
N SER A 185 -11.18 10.59 21.14
CA SER A 185 -11.55 10.55 19.73
C SER A 185 -12.99 11.04 19.50
N LEU A 186 -13.24 11.59 18.32
CA LEU A 186 -14.55 11.89 17.75
C LEU A 186 -15.16 10.69 17.01
N ASP A 187 -14.51 9.52 17.04
CA ASP A 187 -14.97 8.33 16.35
C ASP A 187 -16.31 7.84 16.93
N THR A 188 -17.28 7.67 16.04
CA THR A 188 -18.61 7.13 16.35
C THR A 188 -18.90 5.86 15.53
N ALA A 189 -17.91 5.34 14.82
CA ALA A 189 -17.96 4.06 14.13
C ALA A 189 -17.69 2.89 15.09
N VAL A 190 -16.97 3.13 16.20
CA VAL A 190 -16.71 2.11 17.23
C VAL A 190 -18.02 1.65 17.89
N GLY A 191 -18.21 0.35 17.95
CA GLY A 191 -19.30 -0.33 18.66
C GLY A 191 -18.84 -1.69 19.19
N PRO A 192 -19.75 -2.54 19.69
CA PRO A 192 -19.39 -3.87 20.16
C PRO A 192 -18.61 -4.68 19.10
N PRO A 193 -17.41 -5.21 19.42
CA PRO A 193 -16.64 -6.00 18.47
C PRO A 193 -17.42 -7.23 18.01
N LYS A 194 -17.58 -7.41 16.69
CA LYS A 194 -18.32 -8.55 16.11
C LYS A 194 -17.42 -9.68 15.62
N ARG A 195 -16.19 -9.35 15.21
CA ARG A 195 -15.20 -10.28 14.67
C ARG A 195 -13.81 -9.66 14.67
N VAL A 196 -12.80 -10.51 14.56
CA VAL A 196 -11.43 -10.10 14.27
C VAL A 196 -11.33 -9.70 12.80
N ARG A 197 -10.76 -8.53 12.52
CA ARG A 197 -10.57 -8.01 11.15
C ARG A 197 -9.27 -8.52 10.53
N TRP A 198 -8.18 -8.41 11.27
CA TRP A 198 -6.86 -8.95 10.92
C TRP A 198 -6.04 -9.10 12.19
N VAL A 199 -5.04 -9.99 12.15
CA VAL A 199 -4.04 -10.16 13.21
C VAL A 199 -2.67 -10.07 12.54
N ALA A 200 -1.84 -9.10 12.96
CA ALA A 200 -0.53 -8.90 12.35
C ALA A 200 0.52 -8.41 13.37
N ALA A 201 1.52 -9.26 13.63
CA ALA A 201 2.89 -8.95 14.08
C ALA A 201 3.11 -7.97 15.27
N ALA A 202 2.28 -7.98 16.30
CA ALA A 202 2.70 -7.51 17.62
C ALA A 202 2.14 -8.45 18.68
N MET A 203 2.99 -9.34 19.21
CA MET A 203 2.65 -10.21 20.35
C MET A 203 2.82 -9.49 21.70
N SER A 204 3.26 -8.23 21.66
CA SER A 204 3.44 -7.35 22.81
C SER A 204 2.91 -5.94 22.50
N GLU A 205 2.53 -5.21 23.54
CA GLU A 205 2.08 -3.83 23.40
C GLU A 205 3.19 -2.94 22.82
N VAL A 206 2.83 -2.15 21.82
CA VAL A 206 3.70 -1.15 21.22
C VAL A 206 3.11 0.23 21.50
N GLU A 207 3.61 0.87 22.55
CA GLU A 207 3.16 2.19 22.98
C GLU A 207 3.31 3.25 21.90
N GLY A 208 2.38 4.20 21.89
CA GLY A 208 2.47 5.40 21.06
C GLY A 208 2.14 5.17 19.59
N LEU A 209 1.20 4.26 19.31
CA LEU A 209 0.58 4.15 18.01
C LEU A 209 -0.01 5.49 17.59
N VAL A 210 0.22 5.86 16.34
CA VAL A 210 -0.50 6.94 15.66
C VAL A 210 -1.12 6.39 14.39
N THR A 211 -2.28 6.93 14.02
CA THR A 211 -3.01 6.52 12.82
C THR A 211 -3.61 7.72 12.11
N ASP A 212 -3.39 7.78 10.81
CA ASP A 212 -3.97 8.82 9.96
C ASP A 212 -4.03 8.31 8.51
N ASP A 213 -4.99 8.84 7.75
CA ASP A 213 -5.21 8.51 6.34
C ASP A 213 -5.17 7.00 6.03
N GLY A 214 -5.79 6.20 6.91
CA GLY A 214 -5.91 4.75 6.75
C GLY A 214 -4.63 3.95 6.99
N ARG A 215 -3.65 4.51 7.70
CA ARG A 215 -2.39 3.85 8.02
C ARG A 215 -2.12 3.87 9.51
N ASN A 216 -1.60 2.75 10.03
CA ASN A 216 -1.15 2.62 11.40
C ASN A 216 0.37 2.61 11.46
N PHE A 217 0.94 3.37 12.41
CA PHE A 217 2.37 3.44 12.64
C PHE A 217 2.69 2.95 14.05
N TYR A 218 3.60 1.98 14.14
CA TYR A 218 3.92 1.28 15.39
C TYR A 218 5.40 1.45 15.76
N GLY A 219 5.68 1.65 17.05
CA GLY A 219 7.00 1.44 17.66
C GLY A 219 8.09 2.28 17.03
N GLY A 220 9.23 1.65 16.71
CA GLY A 220 10.31 2.23 15.93
C GLY A 220 10.02 2.43 14.43
N VAL A 221 8.74 2.47 14.02
CA VAL A 221 8.14 2.78 12.71
C VAL A 221 8.01 1.62 11.73
N LEU A 222 7.14 0.68 12.10
CA LEU A 222 6.44 -0.19 11.16
C LEU A 222 5.16 0.50 10.69
N ALA A 223 4.98 0.64 9.37
CA ALA A 223 3.76 1.16 8.76
C ALA A 223 2.90 0.03 8.20
N ARG A 224 1.61 0.04 8.53
CA ARG A 224 0.61 -0.92 8.02
C ARG A 224 -0.61 -0.20 7.48
N ASP A 225 -1.29 -0.85 6.55
CA ASP A 225 -2.65 -0.50 6.20
C ASP A 225 -3.58 -0.78 7.39
N SER A 226 -4.37 0.21 7.82
CA SER A 226 -5.24 0.09 8.99
C SER A 226 -6.39 -0.91 8.80
N PHE A 227 -6.77 -1.18 7.55
CA PHE A 227 -7.99 -1.87 7.20
C PHE A 227 -7.79 -3.36 6.92
N ASN A 228 -6.63 -3.75 6.40
CA ASN A 228 -6.27 -5.15 6.15
C ASN A 228 -4.99 -5.61 6.87
N GLY A 229 -4.28 -4.70 7.54
CA GLY A 229 -3.09 -5.02 8.31
C GLY A 229 -1.87 -5.38 7.47
N LEU A 230 -1.89 -5.24 6.14
CA LEU A 230 -0.72 -5.50 5.30
C LEU A 230 0.40 -4.52 5.64
N ARG A 231 1.64 -5.03 5.64
CA ARG A 231 2.83 -4.21 5.86
C ARG A 231 3.07 -3.36 4.61
N LEU A 232 3.19 -2.04 4.79
CA LEU A 232 3.53 -1.11 3.73
C LEU A 232 5.05 -0.94 3.64
N TRP A 233 5.65 -0.54 4.76
CA TRP A 233 7.09 -0.35 4.90
C TRP A 233 7.44 -0.35 6.39
N HIS A 234 8.73 -0.38 6.70
CA HIS A 234 9.21 -0.05 8.04
C HIS A 234 10.56 0.64 7.95
N GLN A 235 10.89 1.43 8.96
CA GLN A 235 12.18 2.09 9.03
C GLN A 235 12.63 2.18 10.48
N ASP A 236 13.82 1.66 10.81
CA ASP A 236 14.38 1.82 12.15
C ASP A 236 14.74 3.29 12.40
N LEU A 237 14.01 3.99 13.28
CA LEU A 237 14.30 5.41 13.59
C LEU A 237 15.69 5.67 14.20
N THR A 238 16.36 4.67 14.74
CA THR A 238 17.71 4.76 15.29
C THR A 238 18.76 4.57 14.20
N LYS A 239 18.61 3.53 13.37
CA LYS A 239 19.58 3.18 12.32
C LYS A 239 19.27 3.79 10.95
N GLY A 240 18.09 4.35 10.75
CA GLY A 240 17.59 4.91 9.50
C GLY A 240 17.39 3.92 8.34
N GLU A 241 17.58 2.63 8.59
CA GLU A 241 17.49 1.57 7.58
C GLU A 241 16.03 1.35 7.19
N LEU A 242 15.74 1.48 5.89
CA LEU A 242 14.41 1.28 5.31
C LEU A 242 14.26 -0.17 4.86
N ASN A 243 13.18 -0.81 5.28
CA ASN A 243 12.79 -2.16 4.90
C ASN A 243 13.84 -3.26 5.19
N ASP A 244 14.65 -3.11 6.24
CA ASP A 244 15.58 -4.14 6.73
C ASP A 244 14.87 -5.51 6.94
N PRO A 245 15.30 -6.58 6.25
CA PRO A 245 14.76 -7.92 6.46
C PRO A 245 14.85 -8.44 7.89
N ALA A 246 15.83 -7.97 8.68
CA ALA A 246 16.04 -8.36 10.07
C ALA A 246 15.21 -7.53 11.06
N PHE A 247 14.35 -6.63 10.58
CA PHE A 247 13.65 -5.69 11.43
C PHE A 247 12.84 -6.37 12.54
N ASN A 248 13.27 -6.10 13.76
CA ASN A 248 12.52 -6.37 14.97
C ASN A 248 11.85 -5.07 15.40
N LEU A 249 10.56 -5.11 15.72
CA LEU A 249 9.72 -3.94 16.04
C LEU A 249 10.19 -3.30 17.36
N PRO A 250 11.15 -2.37 17.35
CA PRO A 250 11.82 -1.97 18.58
C PRO A 250 10.91 -1.02 19.34
N ARG A 251 10.89 -1.14 20.67
CA ARG A 251 10.20 -0.16 21.51
C ARG A 251 10.92 1.18 21.37
N LEU A 252 10.17 2.24 21.08
CA LEU A 252 10.74 3.58 21.08
C LEU A 252 11.04 4.02 22.52
N SER A 253 12.27 4.50 22.77
CA SER A 253 12.68 5.01 24.08
C SER A 253 11.71 6.10 24.59
N PRO A 254 11.34 6.12 25.88
CA PRO A 254 10.55 7.19 26.47
C PRO A 254 11.17 8.58 26.30
N SER A 255 12.49 8.68 26.16
CA SER A 255 13.22 9.95 25.98
C SER A 255 13.21 10.48 24.54
N ARG A 256 12.54 9.79 23.60
CA ARG A 256 12.45 10.22 22.19
C ARG A 256 11.06 10.76 21.87
N SER A 257 11.07 11.78 21.01
CA SER A 257 9.84 12.28 20.38
C SER A 257 9.16 11.16 19.60
N ARG A 258 7.86 11.01 19.84
CA ARG A 258 7.02 10.04 19.14
C ARG A 258 6.70 10.57 17.73
N PRO A 259 6.51 9.69 16.73
CA PRO A 259 6.09 10.12 15.41
C PRO A 259 4.73 10.83 15.43
N ILE A 260 4.54 11.74 14.48
CA ILE A 260 3.27 12.46 14.26
C ILE A 260 2.85 12.22 12.81
N ALA A 261 1.63 11.71 12.61
CA ALA A 261 1.08 11.49 11.29
C ALA A 261 0.30 12.72 10.80
N SER A 262 0.36 13.00 9.50
CA SER A 262 -0.40 14.08 8.86
C SER A 262 -0.66 13.71 7.39
N GLY A 263 -1.65 12.84 7.19
CA GLY A 263 -2.04 12.28 5.91
C GLY A 263 -0.86 11.76 5.10
N LYS A 264 -0.38 12.59 4.16
CA LYS A 264 0.75 12.29 3.27
C LYS A 264 2.06 12.03 4.00
N PHE A 265 2.29 12.65 5.16
CA PHE A 265 3.58 12.60 5.85
C PHE A 265 3.51 12.00 7.24
N LEU A 266 4.59 11.31 7.63
CA LEU A 266 4.90 10.95 9.00
C LEU A 266 6.14 11.75 9.42
N PHE A 267 5.97 12.63 10.41
CA PHE A 267 7.08 13.37 11.00
C PHE A 267 7.71 12.54 12.11
N ALA A 268 9.01 12.29 12.03
CA ALA A 268 9.75 11.48 12.99
C ALA A 268 11.19 11.97 13.15
N VAL A 269 11.86 11.51 14.22
CA VAL A 269 13.29 11.76 14.43
C VAL A 269 14.09 10.52 14.03
N VAL A 270 14.75 10.59 12.87
CA VAL A 270 15.62 9.52 12.34
C VAL A 270 17.08 9.92 12.54
N LYS A 271 17.87 9.07 13.22
CA LYS A 271 19.29 9.37 13.55
C LYS A 271 19.49 10.75 14.18
N GLY A 272 18.55 11.18 15.04
CA GLY A 272 18.61 12.48 15.71
C GLY A 272 18.22 13.68 14.84
N LYS A 273 17.76 13.46 13.59
CA LYS A 273 17.28 14.52 12.69
C LYS A 273 15.78 14.43 12.50
N LEU A 274 15.08 15.57 12.55
CA LEU A 274 13.68 15.65 12.17
C LEU A 274 13.54 15.41 10.67
N VAL A 275 12.67 14.48 10.28
CA VAL A 275 12.38 14.13 8.89
C VAL A 275 10.88 14.07 8.64
N ALA A 276 10.48 14.31 7.40
CA ALA A 276 9.14 14.04 6.90
C ALA A 276 9.20 12.82 5.98
N LEU A 277 8.73 11.67 6.48
CA LEU A 277 8.65 10.42 5.72
C LEU A 277 7.35 10.39 4.93
N ASN A 278 7.35 9.78 3.75
CA ASN A 278 6.11 9.51 3.04
C ASN A 278 5.34 8.43 3.80
N SER A 279 4.11 8.74 4.22
CA SER A 279 3.28 7.79 4.97
C SER A 279 3.05 6.47 4.24
N ALA A 280 3.11 6.46 2.90
CA ALA A 280 2.82 5.29 2.08
C ALA A 280 4.05 4.46 1.67
N THR A 281 5.28 4.99 1.77
CA THR A 281 6.50 4.35 1.22
C THR A 281 7.75 4.62 2.03
#